data_AF-A0A378MVT4-F1
#
_entry.id   AF-A0A378MVT4-F1
#
_cell.length_a   1.000
_cell.length_b   1.000
_cell.length_c   1.000
_cell.angle_alpha   90.00
_cell.angle_beta   90.00
_cell.angle_gamma   90.00
#
_symmetry.space_group_name_H-M   'P 1'
#
loop_
_entity.id
_entity.type
_entity.pdbx_description
1 polymer ?
#
loop_
_entity_poly.entity_id
_entity_poly.type
_entity_poly.pdbx_seq_one_letter_code
_entity_poly.pdbx_strand_id
1 'polypeptide(L)' 'MTRNPKTINDTEFLAKAEDLMKELKIHSLIAVNDEGKVTGLMEFSS' A
#
# COMPACT_ATOMS: atom_id res chain seq x y z
N MET A 1 11.44 -7.87 -11.33
CA MET A 1 11.12 -8.44 -10.00
C MET A 1 11.65 -7.50 -8.93
N THR A 2 10.85 -6.53 -8.47
CA THR A 2 11.25 -5.60 -7.41
C THR A 2 11.09 -6.31 -6.07
N ARG A 3 12.18 -6.42 -5.32
CA ARG A 3 12.31 -7.30 -4.13
C ARG A 3 11.58 -6.76 -2.88
N ASN A 4 11.11 -5.52 -2.94
CA ASN A 4 10.48 -4.81 -1.82
C ASN A 4 9.16 -4.20 -2.31
N PRO A 5 8.04 -4.94 -2.26
CA PRO A 5 6.73 -4.35 -2.49
C PRO A 5 6.49 -3.24 -1.45
N LYS A 6 5.91 -2.13 -1.89
CA LYS A 6 5.53 -1.05 -0.99
C LYS A 6 4.25 -1.48 -0.27
N THR A 7 4.33 -1.58 1.05
CA THR A 7 3.24 -2.05 1.90
C THR A 7 2.74 -0.94 2.80
N ILE A 8 1.46 -0.95 3.12
CA ILE A 8 0.84 -0.03 4.09
C ILE A 8 0.07 -0.84 5.12
N ASN A 9 0.01 -0.37 6.37
CA ASN A 9 -0.81 -1.02 7.37
C ASN A 9 -2.29 -0.90 6.98
N ASP A 10 -3.08 -1.96 7.15
CA ASP A 10 -4.52 -1.94 6.83
C ASP A 10 -5.32 -1.00 7.74
N THR A 11 -4.78 -0.74 8.93
CA THR A 11 -5.33 0.20 9.90
C THR A 11 -4.97 1.65 9.56
N GLU A 12 -4.00 1.89 8.67
CA GLU A 12 -3.64 3.24 8.25
C GLU A 12 -4.68 3.80 7.27
N PHE A 13 -4.97 5.09 7.41
CA PHE A 13 -5.98 5.77 6.60
C PHE A 13 -5.65 5.72 5.11
N LEU A 14 -6.70 5.51 4.28
CA LEU A 14 -6.61 5.59 2.81
C LEU A 14 -5.95 6.89 2.35
N ALA A 15 -6.18 8.02 3.03
CA ALA A 15 -5.55 9.29 2.70
C ALA A 15 -4.01 9.22 2.74
N LYS A 16 -3.45 8.46 3.70
CA LYS A 16 -2.00 8.25 3.78
C LYS A 16 -1.52 7.30 2.68
N ALA A 17 -2.34 6.32 2.30
CA ALA A 17 -2.08 5.46 1.15
C ALA A 17 -2.04 6.28 -0.15
N GLU A 18 -2.99 7.20 -0.34
CA GLU A 18 -3.06 8.10 -1.49
C GLU A 18 -1.86 9.03 -1.59
N ASP A 19 -1.45 9.61 -0.47
CA ASP A 19 -0.27 10.46 -0.39
C ASP A 19 0.99 9.66 -0.77
N LEU A 20 1.16 8.47 -0.19
CA LEU A 20 2.26 7.55 -0.52
C LEU A 20 2.25 7.13 -1.99
N MET A 21 1.07 6.86 -2.56
CA MET A 21 0.92 6.47 -3.97
C MET A 21 1.28 7.61 -4.91
N LYS A 22 0.89 8.85 -4.59
CA LYS A 22 1.29 10.06 -5.33
C LYS A 22 2.77 10.36 -5.23
N GLU A 23 3.34 10.30 -4.03
CA GLU A 23 4.76 10.55 -3.79
C GLU A 23 5.65 9.54 -4.53
N LEU A 24 5.27 8.26 -4.47
CA LEU A 24 6.04 7.17 -5.07
C LEU A 24 5.68 6.93 -6.55
N LYS A 25 4.66 7.62 -7.09
CA LYS A 25 4.10 7.40 -8.44
C LYS A 25 3.76 5.93 -8.72
N ILE A 26 3.19 5.26 -7.73
CA ILE A 26 2.79 3.85 -7.81
C ILE A 26 1.27 3.73 -7.76
N HIS A 27 0.75 2.79 -8.54
CA HIS A 27 -0.70 2.54 -8.65
C HIS A 27 -1.14 1.35 -7.80
N SER A 28 -0.21 0.70 -7.09
CA SER A 28 -0.52 -0.48 -6.29
C SER A 28 0.31 -0.50 -5.00
N LEU A 29 -0.35 -0.82 -3.90
CA LEU A 29 0.22 -1.05 -2.58
C LEU A 29 -0.30 -2.37 -2.02
N ILE A 30 0.49 -3.01 -1.18
CA ILE A 30 0.05 -4.19 -0.45
C ILE A 30 -0.39 -3.76 0.95
N ALA A 31 -1.63 -4.06 1.31
CA ALA A 31 -2.11 -3.85 2.67
C ALA A 31 -1.62 -5.00 3.56
N VAL A 32 -0.91 -4.67 4.64
CA VAL A 32 -0.42 -5.61 5.66
C VAL A 32 -1.03 -5.26 7.01
N ASN A 33 -1.22 -6.23 7.90
CA ASN A 33 -1.62 -5.95 9.27
C ASN A 33 -0.38 -5.66 10.13
N ASP A 34 -0.59 -5.32 11.41
CA ASP A 34 0.49 -5.08 12.38
C ASP A 34 1.44 -6.28 12.54
N GLU A 35 0.93 -7.51 12.36
CA GLU A 35 1.71 -8.75 12.38
C GLU A 35 2.53 -8.99 11.10
N GLY A 36 2.51 -8.07 10.13
CA GLY A 36 3.21 -8.19 8.85
C GLY A 36 2.57 -9.18 7.87
N LYS A 37 1.34 -9.62 8.16
CA LYS A 37 0.55 -10.49 7.30
C LYS A 37 -0.18 -9.67 6.25
N VAL A 38 -0.15 -10.11 5.00
CA VAL A 38 -0.91 -9.47 3.92
C VAL A 38 -2.41 -9.64 4.18
N THR A 39 -3.11 -8.51 4.30
CA THR A 39 -4.58 -8.46 4.47
C THR A 39 -5.28 -8.21 3.15
N GLY A 40 -4.61 -7.53 2.21
CA GLY A 40 -5.18 -7.22 0.92
C GLY A 40 -4.21 -6.55 -0.05
N LEU A 41 -4.69 -6.33 -1.27
CA LEU A 41 -4.01 -5.55 -2.29
C LEU A 41 -4.86 -4.33 -2.57
N MET A 42 -4.26 -3.16 -2.50
CA MET A 42 -4.90 -1.90 -2.86
C MET A 42 -4.35 -1.45 -4.21
N GLU A 43 -5.24 -1.32 -5.18
CA GLU A 43 -4.93 -0.78 -6.49
C GLU A 43 -5.65 0.55 -6.66
N PHE A 44 -4.89 1.58 -7.02
CA PHE A 44 -5.42 2.87 -7.40
C PHE A 44 -5.69 2.85 -8.91
N SER A 45 -6.92 2.47 -9.25
CA SER A 45 -7.40 2.59 -10.63
C SER A 45 -7.86 4.03 -10.84
N SER A 46 -6.98 4.86 -11.44
CA SER A 46 -7.35 6.20 -11.91
C SER A 46 -8.30 6.13 -13.11
#